data_AF-A0A3M1BXK0-F1
#
_entry.id   AF-A0A3M1BXK0-F1
#
_cell.length_a   1.000
_cell.length_b   1.000
_cell.length_c   1.000
_cell.angle_alpha   90.00
_cell.angle_beta   90.00
_cell.angle_gamma   90.00
#
_symmetry.space_group_name_H-M   'P 1'
#
loop_
_entity.id
_entity.type
_entity.pdbx_description
1 polymer ?
#
loop_
_entity_poly.entity_id
_entity_poly.type
_entity_poly.pdbx_seq_one_letter_code
_entity_poly.pdbx_strand_id
1 'polypeptide(L)'
;ATYLIFKVVTSIPIFKNDDLLLDLNYPGNIVMDILNPALWALGSVMLVHLLLNVARIFDLGISKTFTKIETVIAVLLIAFLMVVGGVTYEMNTDWVGNQAWEMLLLAAGLLAAGFILNPNALSFHRYYRNQLADAYLAHTGNRFKNLLLKDVFSFGKNEDRSRYLAPYPLINTCLNLQNPGGKDKFKGAKASDYFLLSPMYCGSKLSKYIKTGDTPGYREMTLPAALTISAAAVNPGMGIYSSKMLSILMTLFNARLGFWVNNPDVKPSKIFGHLVWWPSYFFKELLSNIGTTNRKLNISDGGHIENLAVYELLRRQCRLIIAVDAGADPKSSFADLENLAIRARNELGIEIRFRPDQDPVDIIRPRPSSGYARKRFAIADLLKIWEEFNIYNEKGEPVTFKKTVKTGKKEEVKTIKLEALVNYFYHPSQPDLLKYRLDLKAERGVDLPEADYDRY
;
A
#
# COMPACT_ATOMS: atom_id res chain seq x y z
N ALA A 1 40.48 -1.69 -21.58
CA ALA A 1 40.45 -3.10 -21.10
C ALA A 1 39.56 -3.96 -22.00
N THR A 2 38.26 -3.66 -22.12
CA THR A 2 37.29 -4.42 -22.94
C THR A 2 37.62 -4.46 -24.44
N TYR A 3 38.12 -3.34 -24.99
CA TYR A 3 38.66 -3.25 -26.35
C TYR A 3 39.80 -4.26 -26.62
N LEU A 4 40.69 -4.44 -25.63
CA LEU A 4 41.82 -5.36 -25.76
C LEU A 4 41.35 -6.82 -25.72
N ILE A 5 40.37 -7.13 -24.88
CA ILE A 5 39.77 -8.47 -24.76
C ILE A 5 39.07 -8.85 -26.07
N PHE A 6 38.31 -7.93 -26.68
CA PHE A 6 37.66 -8.17 -27.98
C PHE A 6 38.69 -8.46 -29.08
N LYS A 7 39.76 -7.65 -29.17
CA LYS A 7 40.84 -7.85 -30.15
C LYS A 7 41.61 -9.18 -29.96
N VAL A 8 41.73 -9.64 -28.72
CA VAL A 8 42.38 -10.92 -28.38
C VAL A 8 41.48 -12.10 -28.71
N VAL A 9 40.16 -11.98 -28.52
CA VAL A 9 39.20 -13.04 -28.85
C VAL A 9 39.04 -13.21 -30.37
N THR A 10 39.01 -12.11 -31.13
CA THR A 10 38.88 -12.14 -32.60
C THR A 10 40.18 -12.51 -33.32
N SER A 11 41.31 -12.60 -32.62
CA SER A 11 42.59 -13.07 -33.17
C SER A 11 42.83 -14.57 -32.98
N ILE A 12 41.88 -15.29 -32.36
CA ILE A 12 41.95 -16.75 -32.19
C ILE A 12 41.71 -17.45 -33.56
N PRO A 13 42.60 -18.37 -34.00
CA PRO A 13 42.56 -18.98 -35.34
C PRO A 13 41.28 -19.73 -35.72
N ILE A 14 40.47 -20.16 -34.74
CA ILE A 14 39.16 -20.79 -34.96
C ILE A 14 38.18 -19.86 -35.69
N PHE A 15 38.35 -18.53 -35.56
CA PHE A 15 37.51 -17.53 -36.23
C PHE A 15 38.09 -17.06 -37.59
N LYS A 16 39.13 -17.74 -38.09
CA LYS A 16 39.93 -17.35 -39.27
C LYS A 16 39.79 -18.36 -40.43
N ASN A 17 38.68 -19.10 -40.45
CA ASN A 17 38.46 -20.17 -41.42
C ASN A 17 37.64 -19.64 -42.61
N ASP A 18 38.29 -19.51 -43.78
CA ASP A 18 37.74 -18.91 -44.99
C ASP A 18 36.61 -19.74 -45.66
N ASP A 19 36.35 -20.97 -45.19
CA ASP A 19 35.29 -21.85 -45.71
C ASP A 19 33.95 -21.74 -44.97
N LEU A 20 33.88 -20.97 -43.87
CA LEU A 20 32.60 -20.52 -43.34
C LEU A 20 32.26 -19.22 -44.06
N LEU A 21 31.10 -19.15 -44.74
CA LEU A 21 30.49 -17.93 -45.30
C LEU A 21 30.41 -16.79 -44.25
N LEU A 22 31.53 -16.14 -43.97
CA LEU A 22 31.71 -15.05 -43.01
C LEU A 22 32.65 -14.04 -43.65
N ASP A 23 32.11 -13.27 -44.59
CA ASP A 23 32.79 -12.11 -45.17
C ASP A 23 32.98 -11.05 -44.07
N LEU A 24 34.16 -11.08 -43.44
CA LEU A 24 34.60 -10.22 -42.35
C LEU A 24 34.79 -8.74 -42.75
N ASN A 25 34.55 -8.39 -44.03
CA ASN A 25 34.64 -7.02 -44.53
C ASN A 25 33.40 -6.15 -44.24
N TYR A 26 32.33 -6.73 -43.69
CA TYR A 26 31.16 -6.00 -43.17
C TYR A 26 31.00 -6.28 -41.65
N PRO A 27 31.79 -5.63 -40.78
CA PRO A 27 31.75 -5.88 -39.33
C PRO A 27 30.38 -5.62 -38.69
N GLY A 28 29.52 -4.82 -39.34
CA GLY A 28 28.13 -4.60 -38.90
C GLY A 28 27.25 -5.83 -38.99
N ASN A 29 27.43 -6.70 -39.98
CA ASN A 29 26.54 -7.85 -40.20
C ASN A 29 26.88 -9.00 -39.24
N ILE A 30 28.14 -9.36 -39.07
CA ILE A 30 28.55 -10.48 -38.18
C ILE A 30 28.20 -10.18 -36.71
N VAL A 31 28.42 -8.93 -36.28
CA VAL A 31 28.06 -8.49 -34.93
C VAL A 31 26.56 -8.57 -34.76
N MET A 32 25.75 -8.07 -35.71
CA MET A 32 24.29 -8.17 -35.62
C MET A 32 23.77 -9.62 -35.75
N ASP A 33 24.43 -10.49 -36.52
CA ASP A 33 24.07 -11.90 -36.69
C ASP A 33 24.31 -12.74 -35.43
N ILE A 34 25.27 -12.35 -34.58
CA ILE A 34 25.50 -12.98 -33.27
C ILE A 34 24.64 -12.29 -32.19
N LEU A 35 24.51 -10.97 -32.23
CA LEU A 35 23.77 -10.20 -31.22
C LEU A 35 22.26 -10.45 -31.32
N ASN A 36 21.70 -10.64 -32.51
CA ASN A 36 20.26 -10.78 -32.69
C ASN A 36 19.73 -12.10 -32.07
N PRO A 37 20.30 -13.29 -32.34
CA PRO A 37 19.92 -14.53 -31.63
C PRO A 37 20.15 -14.45 -30.13
N ALA A 38 21.24 -13.82 -29.69
CA ALA A 38 21.53 -13.62 -28.26
C ALA A 38 20.48 -12.73 -27.58
N LEU A 39 20.02 -11.67 -28.25
CA LEU A 39 18.91 -10.81 -27.81
C LEU A 39 17.59 -11.57 -27.71
N TRP A 40 17.26 -12.39 -28.71
CA TRP A 40 16.06 -13.22 -28.67
C TRP A 40 16.10 -14.26 -27.56
N ALA A 41 17.25 -14.90 -27.32
CA ALA A 41 17.44 -15.83 -26.22
C ALA A 41 17.33 -15.14 -24.86
N LEU A 42 18.01 -14.00 -24.67
CA LEU A 42 17.94 -13.20 -23.46
C LEU A 42 16.50 -12.71 -23.21
N GLY A 43 15.84 -12.18 -24.25
CA GLY A 43 14.45 -11.73 -24.20
C GLY A 43 13.47 -12.85 -23.86
N SER A 44 13.69 -14.05 -24.38
CA SER A 44 12.87 -15.24 -24.07
C SER A 44 13.04 -15.67 -22.62
N VAL A 45 14.28 -15.70 -22.12
CA VAL A 45 14.57 -16.00 -20.70
C VAL A 45 13.94 -14.94 -19.79
N MET A 46 14.07 -13.65 -20.14
CA MET A 46 13.42 -12.55 -19.42
C MET A 46 11.90 -12.67 -19.42
N LEU A 47 11.29 -13.08 -20.53
CA LEU A 47 9.85 -13.25 -20.65
C LEU A 47 9.35 -14.40 -19.77
N VAL A 48 9.99 -15.57 -19.81
CA VAL A 48 9.64 -16.72 -18.96
C VAL A 48 9.81 -16.34 -17.48
N HIS A 49 10.93 -15.71 -17.14
CA HIS A 49 11.22 -15.21 -15.81
C HIS A 49 10.14 -14.23 -15.32
N LEU A 50 9.74 -13.29 -16.16
CA LEU A 50 8.69 -12.31 -15.88
C LEU A 50 7.33 -12.98 -15.65
N LEU A 51 6.94 -13.94 -16.50
CA LEU A 51 5.68 -14.66 -16.38
C LEU A 51 5.61 -15.45 -15.07
N LEU A 52 6.69 -16.13 -14.68
CA LEU A 52 6.78 -16.82 -13.40
C LEU A 52 6.73 -15.84 -12.21
N ASN A 53 7.34 -14.67 -12.35
CA ASN A 53 7.35 -13.63 -11.31
C ASN A 53 5.94 -13.08 -11.05
N VAL A 54 5.16 -12.86 -12.11
CA VAL A 54 3.76 -12.44 -12.02
C VAL A 54 2.90 -13.52 -11.35
N ALA A 55 3.11 -14.79 -11.71
CA ALA A 55 2.34 -15.91 -11.17
C ALA A 55 2.62 -16.19 -9.68
N ARG A 56 3.80 -15.83 -9.15
CA ARG A 56 4.26 -16.17 -7.79
C ARG A 56 4.67 -14.93 -6.99
N ILE A 57 3.91 -13.84 -7.10
CA ILE A 57 4.25 -12.53 -6.54
C ILE A 57 4.48 -12.52 -5.01
N PHE A 58 3.77 -13.39 -4.27
CA PHE A 58 3.86 -13.47 -2.82
C PHE A 58 4.89 -14.49 -2.30
N ASP A 59 5.53 -15.27 -3.17
CA ASP A 59 6.46 -16.32 -2.78
C ASP A 59 7.87 -15.77 -2.48
N LEU A 60 8.34 -15.96 -1.24
CA LEU A 60 9.68 -15.51 -0.81
C LEU A 60 10.83 -16.31 -1.43
N GLY A 61 10.68 -17.62 -1.64
CA GLY A 61 11.77 -18.48 -2.12
C GLY A 61 12.09 -18.17 -3.57
N ILE A 62 11.05 -18.15 -4.40
CA ILE A 62 11.11 -17.73 -5.80
C ILE A 62 11.59 -16.27 -5.89
N SER A 63 11.20 -15.44 -4.92
CA SER A 63 11.67 -14.05 -4.84
C SER A 63 13.16 -13.87 -4.82
N LYS A 64 13.86 -14.62 -3.99
CA LYS A 64 15.31 -14.47 -3.83
C LYS A 64 16.06 -14.92 -5.08
N THR A 65 15.64 -16.06 -5.63
CA THR A 65 16.23 -16.59 -6.87
C THR A 65 16.02 -15.63 -8.02
N PHE A 66 14.83 -15.02 -8.11
CA PHE A 66 14.54 -14.10 -9.20
C PHE A 66 15.27 -12.78 -9.10
N THR A 67 15.43 -12.18 -7.91
CA THR A 67 16.25 -10.97 -7.76
C THR A 67 17.71 -11.22 -8.18
N LYS A 68 18.27 -12.40 -7.89
CA LYS A 68 19.62 -12.77 -8.33
C LYS A 68 19.71 -12.89 -9.86
N ILE A 69 18.75 -13.57 -10.49
CA ILE A 69 18.68 -13.72 -11.95
C ILE A 69 18.49 -12.35 -12.63
N GLU A 70 17.56 -11.51 -12.14
CA GLU A 70 17.33 -10.14 -12.63
C GLU A 70 18.60 -9.31 -12.57
N THR A 71 19.37 -9.41 -11.48
CA THR A 71 20.63 -8.68 -11.31
C THR A 71 21.66 -9.12 -12.35
N VAL A 72 21.84 -10.44 -12.53
CA VAL A 72 22.76 -10.99 -13.54
C VAL A 72 22.37 -10.57 -14.95
N ILE A 73 21.08 -10.69 -15.29
CA ILE A 73 20.55 -10.29 -16.60
C ILE A 73 20.72 -8.78 -16.82
N ALA A 74 20.45 -7.94 -15.81
CA ALA A 74 20.63 -6.50 -15.93
C ALA A 74 22.10 -6.12 -16.17
N VAL A 75 23.04 -6.76 -15.47
CA VAL A 75 24.49 -6.57 -15.70
C VAL A 75 24.88 -6.99 -17.12
N LEU A 76 24.41 -8.15 -17.58
CA LEU A 76 24.66 -8.64 -18.93
C LEU A 76 24.04 -7.71 -20.00
N LEU A 77 22.83 -7.20 -19.77
CA LEU A 77 22.16 -6.25 -20.66
C LEU A 77 22.89 -4.92 -20.71
N ILE A 78 23.37 -4.39 -19.58
CA ILE A 78 24.17 -3.16 -19.54
C ILE A 78 25.49 -3.38 -20.29
N ALA A 79 26.17 -4.50 -20.06
CA ALA A 79 27.39 -4.86 -20.79
C ALA A 79 27.13 -4.96 -22.31
N PHE A 80 26.02 -5.60 -22.69
CA PHE A 80 25.55 -5.70 -24.07
C PHE A 80 25.28 -4.33 -24.70
N LEU A 81 24.50 -3.47 -24.03
CA LEU A 81 24.19 -2.12 -24.51
C LEU A 81 25.43 -1.24 -24.64
N MET A 82 26.43 -1.39 -23.75
CA MET A 82 27.71 -0.71 -23.88
C MET A 82 28.50 -1.18 -25.11
N VAL A 83 28.47 -2.48 -25.42
CA VAL A 83 29.12 -3.02 -26.63
C VAL A 83 28.41 -2.52 -27.89
N VAL A 84 27.08 -2.61 -27.93
CA VAL A 84 26.29 -2.13 -29.07
C VAL A 84 26.46 -0.62 -29.26
N GLY A 85 26.37 0.16 -28.19
CA GLY A 85 26.58 1.61 -28.23
C GLY A 85 28.00 2.01 -28.67
N GLY A 86 29.02 1.23 -28.28
CA GLY A 86 30.39 1.44 -28.74
C GLY A 86 30.54 1.17 -30.25
N VAL A 87 29.96 0.07 -30.73
CA VAL A 87 29.99 -0.32 -32.15
C VAL A 87 29.20 0.67 -33.01
N THR A 88 27.99 1.07 -32.61
CA THR A 88 27.17 2.03 -33.38
C THR A 88 27.78 3.43 -33.44
N TYR A 89 28.42 3.88 -32.35
CA TYR A 89 29.17 5.15 -32.35
C TYR A 89 30.35 5.12 -33.33
N GLU A 90 31.06 4.00 -33.44
CA GLU A 90 32.21 3.84 -34.33
C GLU A 90 31.79 3.69 -35.80
N MET A 91 30.64 3.09 -36.07
CA MET A 91 30.18 2.80 -37.44
C MET A 91 29.41 3.93 -38.14
N ASN A 92 29.08 5.02 -37.44
CA ASN A 92 28.35 6.20 -37.96
C ASN A 92 27.18 5.85 -38.89
N THR A 93 26.43 4.78 -38.55
CA THR A 93 25.36 4.25 -39.39
C THR A 93 24.10 5.08 -39.22
N ASP A 94 23.63 5.67 -40.32
CA ASP A 94 22.30 6.25 -40.39
C ASP A 94 21.24 5.16 -40.19
N TRP A 95 20.22 5.46 -39.38
CA TRP A 95 19.12 4.54 -39.08
C TRP A 95 18.22 4.38 -40.32
N VAL A 96 18.23 3.23 -40.99
CA VAL A 96 17.49 3.00 -42.25
C VAL A 96 16.20 2.20 -42.01
N GLY A 97 15.07 2.78 -42.43
CA GLY A 97 13.87 2.13 -42.99
C GLY A 97 13.14 1.07 -42.15
N ASN A 98 13.65 -0.17 -42.12
CA ASN A 98 12.97 -1.34 -41.51
C ASN A 98 12.98 -1.29 -39.97
N GLN A 99 13.91 -0.53 -39.39
CA GLN A 99 14.02 -0.32 -37.93
C GLN A 99 12.78 0.36 -37.34
N ALA A 100 12.05 1.16 -38.13
CA ALA A 100 10.82 1.80 -37.68
C ALA A 100 9.71 0.77 -37.40
N TRP A 101 9.62 -0.29 -38.22
CA TRP A 101 8.65 -1.36 -38.02
C TRP A 101 9.01 -2.25 -36.82
N GLU A 102 10.30 -2.52 -36.63
CA GLU A 102 10.82 -3.21 -35.45
C GLU A 102 10.58 -2.41 -34.16
N MET A 103 10.78 -1.09 -34.19
CA MET A 103 10.45 -0.20 -33.08
C MET A 103 8.95 -0.15 -32.80
N LEU A 104 8.10 -0.15 -33.83
CA LEU A 104 6.65 -0.20 -33.67
C LEU A 104 6.20 -1.54 -33.08
N LEU A 105 6.78 -2.66 -33.53
CA LEU A 105 6.52 -3.99 -32.96
C LEU A 105 7.02 -4.09 -31.52
N LEU A 106 8.18 -3.53 -31.20
CA LEU A 106 8.71 -3.45 -29.84
C LEU A 106 7.82 -2.59 -28.95
N ALA A 107 7.39 -1.42 -29.43
CA ALA A 107 6.47 -0.53 -28.72
C ALA A 107 5.11 -1.20 -28.48
N ALA A 108 4.56 -1.88 -29.50
CA ALA A 108 3.33 -2.67 -29.36
C ALA A 108 3.52 -3.83 -28.36
N GLY A 109 4.67 -4.50 -28.38
CA GLY A 109 5.05 -5.53 -27.42
C GLY A 109 5.15 -5.02 -25.99
N LEU A 110 5.77 -3.85 -25.77
CA LEU A 110 5.86 -3.19 -24.46
C LEU A 110 4.48 -2.73 -23.95
N LEU A 111 3.64 -2.20 -24.84
CA LEU A 111 2.26 -1.83 -24.50
C LEU A 111 1.44 -3.08 -24.14
N ALA A 112 1.58 -4.17 -24.89
CA ALA A 112 0.93 -5.45 -24.60
C ALA A 112 1.45 -6.08 -23.30
N ALA A 113 2.75 -5.97 -23.01
CA ALA A 113 3.35 -6.43 -21.76
C ALA A 113 2.71 -5.75 -20.56
N GLY A 114 2.21 -4.52 -20.68
CA GLY A 114 1.45 -3.83 -19.64
C GLY A 114 0.20 -4.58 -19.11
N PHE A 115 -0.35 -5.54 -19.86
CA PHE A 115 -1.44 -6.41 -19.38
C PHE A 115 -0.95 -7.58 -18.50
N ILE A 116 0.33 -7.92 -18.60
CA ILE A 116 0.98 -9.04 -17.92
C ILE A 116 1.79 -8.53 -16.74
N LEU A 117 2.53 -7.44 -16.92
CA LEU A 117 3.45 -6.84 -15.95
C LEU A 117 2.73 -6.35 -14.70
N ASN A 118 2.99 -6.97 -13.55
CA ASN A 118 2.46 -6.51 -12.27
C ASN A 118 3.46 -5.55 -11.58
N PRO A 119 3.11 -4.27 -11.32
CA PRO A 119 4.01 -3.30 -10.73
C PRO A 119 4.37 -3.64 -9.29
N ASN A 120 3.58 -4.45 -8.57
CA ASN A 120 3.94 -4.91 -7.23
C ASN A 120 5.07 -5.95 -7.26
N ALA A 121 5.27 -6.65 -8.39
CA ALA A 121 6.33 -7.65 -8.57
C ALA A 121 7.66 -7.00 -8.98
N LEU A 122 7.57 -5.84 -9.63
CA LEU A 122 8.69 -5.10 -10.22
C LEU A 122 9.19 -3.92 -9.34
N SER A 123 8.63 -3.75 -8.14
CA SER A 123 9.03 -2.70 -7.20
C SER A 123 10.04 -3.20 -6.16
N PHE A 124 10.74 -2.24 -5.54
CA PHE A 124 11.63 -2.51 -4.40
C PHE A 124 10.93 -3.15 -3.19
N HIS A 125 9.59 -3.10 -3.14
CA HIS A 125 8.79 -3.81 -2.13
C HIS A 125 9.20 -5.27 -1.99
N ARG A 126 9.47 -5.95 -3.11
CA ARG A 126 9.88 -7.37 -3.11
C ARG A 126 11.20 -7.60 -2.38
N TYR A 127 12.20 -6.76 -2.69
CA TYR A 127 13.49 -6.82 -2.03
C TYR A 127 13.36 -6.52 -0.53
N TYR A 128 12.65 -5.45 -0.18
CA TYR A 128 12.43 -5.05 1.21
C TYR A 128 11.69 -6.12 2.02
N ARG A 129 10.68 -6.77 1.43
CA ARG A 129 9.98 -7.91 2.03
C ARG A 129 10.93 -9.04 2.40
N ASN A 130 11.89 -9.37 1.54
CA ASN A 130 12.84 -10.44 1.82
C ASN A 130 13.77 -10.08 2.99
N GLN A 131 14.20 -8.81 3.08
CA GLN A 131 15.03 -8.34 4.19
C GLN A 131 14.28 -8.41 5.53
N LEU A 132 13.02 -7.96 5.56
CA LEU A 132 12.19 -8.07 6.76
C LEU A 132 11.91 -9.53 7.13
N ALA A 133 11.61 -10.38 6.16
CA ALA A 133 11.39 -11.80 6.42
C ALA A 133 12.67 -12.48 6.95
N ASP A 134 13.85 -12.11 6.47
CA ASP A 134 15.11 -12.65 6.98
C ASP A 134 15.43 -12.14 8.38
N ALA A 135 15.17 -10.87 8.68
CA ALA A 135 15.39 -10.31 10.01
C ALA A 135 14.46 -10.93 11.08
N TYR A 136 13.17 -11.08 10.77
CA TYR A 136 12.15 -11.42 11.77
C TYR A 136 11.63 -12.86 11.69
N LEU A 137 11.78 -13.54 10.54
CA LEU A 137 11.25 -14.90 10.33
C LEU A 137 12.36 -15.95 10.07
N ALA A 138 13.65 -15.61 10.26
CA ALA A 138 14.74 -16.58 10.08
C ALA A 138 14.55 -17.85 10.91
N HIS A 139 14.10 -17.70 12.16
CA HIS A 139 14.00 -18.78 13.16
C HIS A 139 12.64 -19.48 13.20
N THR A 140 11.66 -19.05 12.41
CA THR A 140 10.31 -19.65 12.43
C THR A 140 10.24 -20.99 11.69
N GLY A 141 11.31 -21.40 10.99
CA GLY A 141 11.32 -22.60 10.16
C GLY A 141 10.70 -22.38 8.78
N ASN A 142 11.12 -23.18 7.78
CA ASN A 142 10.76 -22.93 6.38
C ASN A 142 9.25 -22.95 6.08
N ARG A 143 8.46 -23.68 6.90
CA ARG A 143 7.00 -23.73 6.78
C ARG A 143 6.33 -22.38 7.00
N PHE A 144 6.87 -21.55 7.88
CA PHE A 144 6.20 -20.33 8.35
C PHE A 144 6.75 -19.05 7.70
N LYS A 145 7.89 -19.13 7.01
CA LYS A 145 8.47 -17.99 6.29
C LYS A 145 7.49 -17.40 5.28
N ASN A 146 6.73 -18.23 4.57
CA ASN A 146 5.79 -17.79 3.55
C ASN A 146 4.32 -18.04 3.94
N LEU A 147 4.00 -17.91 5.23
CA LEU A 147 2.64 -18.14 5.74
C LEU A 147 1.65 -17.17 5.11
N LEU A 148 0.52 -17.69 4.61
CA LEU A 148 -0.57 -16.88 4.07
C LEU A 148 -1.24 -16.11 5.21
N LEU A 149 -1.59 -14.83 4.97
CA LEU A 149 -2.22 -13.96 5.97
C LEU A 149 -3.50 -14.59 6.53
N LYS A 150 -4.32 -15.18 5.66
CA LYS A 150 -5.57 -15.88 6.05
C LYS A 150 -5.35 -17.08 6.98
N ASP A 151 -4.17 -17.69 6.94
CA ASP A 151 -3.86 -18.92 7.68
C ASP A 151 -3.18 -18.63 9.02
N VAL A 152 -2.78 -17.37 9.29
CA VAL A 152 -2.19 -16.94 10.58
C VAL A 152 -3.16 -17.16 11.74
N PHE A 153 -4.46 -17.01 11.48
CA PHE A 153 -5.52 -17.24 12.43
C PHE A 153 -6.47 -18.32 11.88
N SER A 154 -5.93 -19.53 11.75
CA SER A 154 -6.69 -20.70 11.29
C SER A 154 -6.93 -21.66 12.46
N PHE A 155 -8.12 -22.25 12.46
CA PHE A 155 -8.52 -23.26 13.44
C PHE A 155 -8.54 -24.62 12.75
N GLY A 156 -7.97 -25.65 13.37
CA GLY A 156 -8.24 -27.02 12.98
C GLY A 156 -9.75 -27.31 13.06
N LYS A 157 -10.28 -28.18 12.19
CA LYS A 157 -11.71 -28.55 12.19
C LYS A 157 -12.23 -29.03 13.57
N ASN A 158 -11.33 -29.54 14.41
CA ASN A 158 -11.63 -30.10 15.74
C ASN A 158 -11.02 -29.28 16.89
N GLU A 159 -10.49 -28.08 16.61
CA GLU A 159 -9.92 -27.23 17.64
C GLU A 159 -10.98 -26.32 18.26
N ASP A 160 -10.98 -26.28 19.59
CA ASP A 160 -11.88 -25.45 20.38
C ASP A 160 -11.44 -23.98 20.26
N ARG A 161 -12.24 -23.19 19.51
CA ARG A 161 -11.98 -21.76 19.29
C ARG A 161 -11.87 -20.97 20.59
N SER A 162 -12.52 -21.43 21.67
CA SER A 162 -12.47 -20.78 22.97
C SER A 162 -11.11 -20.90 23.67
N ARG A 163 -10.25 -21.85 23.24
CA ARG A 163 -8.92 -22.09 23.81
C ARG A 163 -7.79 -21.48 22.99
N TYR A 164 -8.10 -20.79 21.89
CA TYR A 164 -7.09 -20.18 21.05
C TYR A 164 -6.57 -18.89 21.69
N LEU A 165 -5.38 -18.97 22.30
CA LEU A 165 -4.77 -17.88 23.07
C LEU A 165 -3.90 -16.94 22.23
N ALA A 166 -3.66 -17.25 20.95
CA ALA A 166 -2.80 -16.41 20.13
C ALA A 166 -3.53 -15.12 19.69
N PRO A 167 -2.85 -13.95 19.70
CA PRO A 167 -3.44 -12.69 19.29
C PRO A 167 -3.97 -12.74 17.86
N TYR A 168 -5.11 -12.08 17.62
CA TYR A 168 -5.60 -11.84 16.28
C TYR A 168 -4.85 -10.65 15.65
N PRO A 169 -4.04 -10.85 14.59
CA PRO A 169 -3.22 -9.78 14.05
C PRO A 169 -4.06 -8.78 13.24
N LEU A 170 -3.90 -7.50 13.58
CA LEU A 170 -4.41 -6.35 12.84
C LEU A 170 -3.20 -5.60 12.27
N ILE A 171 -3.08 -5.55 10.94
CA ILE A 171 -1.97 -4.90 10.26
C ILE A 171 -2.52 -3.64 9.58
N ASN A 172 -2.15 -2.48 10.12
CA ASN A 172 -2.68 -1.20 9.67
C ASN A 172 -1.84 -0.65 8.52
N THR A 173 -2.50 -0.21 7.46
CA THR A 173 -1.88 0.42 6.29
C THR A 173 -2.60 1.71 5.96
N CYS A 174 -1.93 2.61 5.24
CA CYS A 174 -2.52 3.86 4.76
C CYS A 174 -3.09 3.67 3.36
N LEU A 175 -4.40 3.90 3.18
CA LEU A 175 -5.04 4.06 1.88
C LEU A 175 -4.74 5.45 1.33
N ASN A 176 -4.08 5.52 0.18
CA ASN A 176 -3.66 6.77 -0.42
C ASN A 176 -4.77 7.35 -1.30
N LEU A 177 -5.20 8.58 -1.02
CA LEU A 177 -6.32 9.27 -1.68
C LEU A 177 -5.87 10.64 -2.19
N GLN A 178 -5.11 10.67 -3.28
CA GLN A 178 -4.58 11.92 -3.84
C GLN A 178 -5.63 12.73 -4.64
N ASN A 179 -6.67 12.08 -5.15
CA ASN A 179 -7.82 12.73 -5.78
C ASN A 179 -9.11 11.98 -5.41
N PRO A 180 -9.73 12.28 -4.25
CA PRO A 180 -11.03 11.74 -3.91
C PRO A 180 -12.05 12.39 -4.84
N GLY A 181 -12.24 11.81 -6.03
CA GLY A 181 -13.16 12.31 -7.04
C GLY A 181 -14.50 12.70 -6.41
N GLY A 182 -14.92 13.93 -6.67
CA GLY A 182 -16.09 14.53 -6.05
C GLY A 182 -17.36 13.70 -6.27
N LYS A 183 -17.95 13.26 -5.16
CA LYS A 183 -19.39 13.10 -4.90
C LYS A 183 -19.58 12.97 -3.37
N ASP A 184 -19.87 14.10 -2.74
CA ASP A 184 -20.65 14.27 -1.48
C ASP A 184 -20.25 13.57 -0.17
N LYS A 185 -18.98 13.28 0.16
CA LYS A 185 -18.65 12.79 1.53
C LYS A 185 -17.48 13.41 2.29
N PHE A 186 -16.76 14.38 1.73
CA PHE A 186 -15.61 14.95 2.43
C PHE A 186 -15.65 16.48 2.49
N LYS A 187 -15.90 17.01 3.69
CA LYS A 187 -15.50 18.36 4.07
C LYS A 187 -14.07 18.26 4.63
N GLY A 188 -13.08 18.67 3.85
CA GLY A 188 -11.65 18.63 4.20
C GLY A 188 -10.83 17.76 3.25
N ALA A 189 -9.60 18.19 2.97
CA ALA A 189 -8.63 17.51 2.10
C ALA A 189 -8.07 16.24 2.77
N LYS A 190 -8.89 15.21 2.97
CA LYS A 190 -8.40 13.89 3.41
C LYS A 190 -7.61 13.23 2.27
N ALA A 191 -6.29 13.36 2.34
CA ALA A 191 -5.35 12.75 1.40
C ALA A 191 -5.07 11.25 1.67
N SER A 192 -5.55 10.72 2.79
CA SER A 192 -5.38 9.34 3.23
C SER A 192 -6.51 8.85 4.14
N ASP A 193 -6.68 7.51 4.22
CA ASP A 193 -7.58 6.83 5.15
C ASP A 193 -6.96 5.51 5.67
N TYR A 194 -7.55 4.89 6.69
CA TYR A 194 -7.09 3.61 7.24
C TYR A 194 -7.48 2.43 6.34
N PHE A 195 -6.55 1.52 6.07
CA PHE A 195 -6.81 0.25 5.41
C PHE A 195 -6.25 -0.90 6.24
N LEU A 196 -7.12 -1.83 6.62
CA LEU A 196 -6.78 -2.96 7.46
C LEU A 196 -6.44 -4.18 6.60
N LEU A 197 -5.32 -4.82 6.94
CA LEU A 197 -4.99 -6.17 6.51
C LEU A 197 -5.09 -7.10 7.73
N SER A 198 -5.96 -8.11 7.66
CA SER A 198 -6.08 -9.10 8.74
C SER A 198 -6.47 -10.48 8.21
N PRO A 199 -6.31 -11.56 8.99
CA PRO A 199 -6.56 -12.93 8.53
C PRO A 199 -8.00 -13.19 8.08
N MET A 200 -9.00 -12.63 8.75
CA MET A 200 -10.40 -12.84 8.40
C MET A 200 -10.93 -11.79 7.43
N TYR A 201 -10.56 -10.51 7.60
CA TYR A 201 -11.10 -9.41 6.80
C TYR A 201 -10.03 -8.39 6.39
N CYS A 202 -10.11 -7.92 5.15
CA CYS A 202 -9.30 -6.81 4.65
C CYS A 202 -10.20 -5.71 4.10
N GLY A 203 -9.78 -4.45 4.20
CA GLY A 203 -10.53 -3.32 3.65
C GLY A 203 -10.46 -2.06 4.50
N SER A 204 -11.35 -1.11 4.19
CA SER A 204 -11.50 0.15 4.92
C SER A 204 -12.96 0.57 5.04
N LYS A 205 -13.25 1.60 5.84
CA LYS A 205 -14.60 2.20 5.89
C LYS A 205 -15.06 2.68 4.51
N LEU A 206 -14.13 3.17 3.69
CA LEU A 206 -14.41 3.70 2.35
C LEU A 206 -14.51 2.62 1.29
N SER A 207 -13.66 1.61 1.37
CA SER A 207 -13.60 0.54 0.37
C SER A 207 -14.46 -0.67 0.73
N LYS A 208 -15.06 -0.67 1.92
CA LYS A 208 -15.74 -1.79 2.58
C LYS A 208 -14.78 -2.92 2.96
N TYR A 209 -15.25 -3.79 3.85
CA TYR A 209 -14.50 -4.96 4.31
C TYR A 209 -14.95 -6.21 3.55
N ILE A 210 -13.99 -7.00 3.13
CA ILE A 210 -14.19 -8.29 2.44
C ILE A 210 -13.47 -9.39 3.19
N LYS A 211 -13.93 -10.63 3.03
CA LYS A 211 -13.26 -11.80 3.60
C LYS A 211 -11.94 -12.05 2.87
N THR A 212 -10.86 -12.16 3.65
CA THR A 212 -9.50 -12.35 3.12
C THR A 212 -9.37 -13.66 2.35
N GLY A 213 -9.96 -14.76 2.85
CA GLY A 213 -9.86 -16.08 2.22
C GLY A 213 -10.65 -16.25 0.92
N ASP A 214 -11.66 -15.41 0.68
CA ASP A 214 -12.61 -15.55 -0.44
C ASP A 214 -12.26 -14.66 -1.63
N THR A 215 -11.35 -13.69 -1.45
CA THR A 215 -11.07 -12.68 -2.47
C THR A 215 -9.68 -12.88 -3.11
N PRO A 216 -9.61 -13.02 -4.44
CA PRO A 216 -8.32 -13.07 -5.15
C PRO A 216 -7.46 -11.84 -4.87
N GLY A 217 -6.15 -12.03 -4.81
CA GLY A 217 -5.15 -11.04 -4.40
C GLY A 217 -4.96 -10.96 -2.88
N TYR A 218 -6.05 -11.10 -2.10
CA TYR A 218 -5.99 -11.13 -0.63
C TYR A 218 -5.75 -12.53 -0.10
N ARG A 219 -6.35 -13.54 -0.74
CA ARG A 219 -6.22 -14.96 -0.38
C ARG A 219 -4.77 -15.46 -0.49
N GLU A 220 -4.02 -14.96 -1.48
CA GLU A 220 -2.64 -15.32 -1.76
C GLU A 220 -1.63 -14.44 -1.02
N MET A 221 -2.07 -13.36 -0.38
CA MET A 221 -1.21 -12.44 0.35
C MET A 221 -0.58 -13.13 1.55
N THR A 222 0.74 -13.05 1.65
CA THR A 222 1.51 -13.62 2.75
C THR A 222 1.62 -12.62 3.90
N LEU A 223 1.75 -13.13 5.13
CA LEU A 223 2.00 -12.31 6.32
C LEU A 223 3.22 -11.38 6.14
N PRO A 224 4.40 -11.86 5.67
CA PRO A 224 5.53 -10.98 5.35
C PRO A 224 5.16 -9.86 4.37
N ALA A 225 4.35 -10.15 3.35
CA ALA A 225 3.92 -9.12 2.41
C ALA A 225 3.04 -8.08 3.10
N ALA A 226 2.04 -8.49 3.88
CA ALA A 226 1.18 -7.56 4.62
C ALA A 226 1.97 -6.65 5.58
N LEU A 227 2.93 -7.22 6.32
CA LEU A 227 3.82 -6.47 7.21
C LEU A 227 4.73 -5.50 6.43
N THR A 228 5.24 -5.92 5.28
CA THR A 228 6.09 -5.04 4.44
C THR A 228 5.30 -3.86 3.89
N ILE A 229 4.05 -4.07 3.47
CA ILE A 229 3.17 -2.99 3.02
C ILE A 229 2.92 -1.99 4.16
N SER A 230 2.69 -2.51 5.38
CA SER A 230 2.52 -1.68 6.58
C SER A 230 3.76 -0.89 6.98
N ALA A 231 4.96 -1.33 6.57
CA ALA A 231 6.24 -0.69 6.88
C ALA A 231 6.87 0.00 5.65
N ALA A 232 6.06 0.33 4.64
CA ALA A 232 6.47 0.87 3.35
C ALA A 232 6.80 2.38 3.40
N ALA A 233 7.81 2.76 4.19
CA ALA A 233 8.12 4.15 4.57
C ALA A 233 8.48 5.12 3.42
N VAL A 234 8.71 4.64 2.19
CA VAL A 234 8.98 5.48 1.00
C VAL A 234 7.94 5.17 -0.07
N ASN A 235 6.99 6.08 -0.29
CA ASN A 235 5.93 5.92 -1.28
C ASN A 235 5.59 7.28 -1.92
N PRO A 236 5.36 7.36 -3.24
CA PRO A 236 4.87 8.58 -3.89
C PRO A 236 3.64 9.23 -3.22
N GLY A 237 2.75 8.44 -2.61
CA GLY A 237 1.54 8.92 -1.92
C GLY A 237 1.57 8.86 -0.40
N MET A 238 2.46 9.60 0.28
CA MET A 238 2.58 9.60 1.75
C MET A 238 1.45 10.35 2.51
N GLY A 239 0.21 10.34 2.01
CA GLY A 239 -0.91 11.04 2.64
C GLY A 239 -0.66 12.55 2.79
N ILE A 240 -0.62 13.05 4.04
CA ILE A 240 -0.42 14.48 4.36
C ILE A 240 0.98 14.97 3.99
N TYR A 241 1.97 14.08 3.91
CA TYR A 241 3.35 14.41 3.52
C TYR A 241 3.57 14.33 1.99
N SER A 242 2.52 14.05 1.21
CA SER A 242 2.60 13.92 -0.24
C SER A 242 2.83 15.27 -0.92
N SER A 243 3.96 15.46 -1.61
CA SER A 243 4.13 16.56 -2.57
C SER A 243 4.09 16.04 -4.00
N LYS A 244 3.42 16.77 -4.90
CA LYS A 244 3.21 16.32 -6.30
C LYS A 244 4.53 16.10 -7.04
N MET A 245 5.52 16.99 -6.85
CA MET A 245 6.82 16.89 -7.52
C MET A 245 7.67 15.74 -6.98
N LEU A 246 7.65 15.50 -5.66
CA LEU A 246 8.34 14.35 -5.07
C LEU A 246 7.67 13.03 -5.48
N SER A 247 6.33 12.99 -5.54
CA SER A 247 5.56 11.83 -6.03
C SER A 247 5.97 11.47 -7.45
N ILE A 248 6.08 12.46 -8.35
CA ILE A 248 6.54 12.26 -9.73
C ILE A 248 7.98 11.73 -9.77
N LEU A 249 8.92 12.34 -9.03
CA LEU A 249 10.32 11.90 -9.00
C LEU A 249 10.48 10.48 -8.44
N MET A 250 9.83 10.16 -7.32
CA MET A 250 9.86 8.81 -6.74
C MET A 250 9.23 7.76 -7.67
N THR A 251 8.17 8.13 -8.39
CA THR A 251 7.51 7.28 -9.39
C THR A 251 8.45 7.01 -10.57
N LEU A 252 9.13 8.05 -11.08
CA LEU A 252 10.08 7.95 -12.20
C LEU A 252 11.31 7.09 -11.83
N PHE A 253 11.85 7.23 -10.62
CA PHE A 253 13.00 6.45 -10.15
C PHE A 253 12.62 5.09 -9.53
N ASN A 254 11.36 4.67 -9.61
CA ASN A 254 10.83 3.44 -9.01
C ASN A 254 11.15 3.30 -7.50
N ALA A 255 11.39 4.40 -6.78
CA ALA A 255 11.72 4.42 -5.35
C ALA A 255 10.49 4.13 -4.45
N ARG A 256 9.51 3.37 -4.97
CA ARG A 256 8.19 3.15 -4.40
C ARG A 256 8.13 1.83 -3.63
N LEU A 257 7.59 1.90 -2.41
CA LEU A 257 7.22 0.75 -1.59
C LEU A 257 5.70 0.53 -1.53
N GLY A 258 4.92 1.41 -2.17
CA GLY A 258 3.47 1.28 -2.29
C GLY A 258 3.01 0.01 -2.97
N PHE A 259 1.83 -0.47 -2.56
CA PHE A 259 1.27 -1.73 -3.02
C PHE A 259 -0.15 -1.53 -3.55
N TRP A 260 -0.40 -2.04 -4.75
CA TRP A 260 -1.72 -1.97 -5.38
C TRP A 260 -2.56 -3.19 -5.02
N VAL A 261 -3.64 -3.01 -4.26
CA VAL A 261 -4.60 -4.07 -3.88
C VAL A 261 -5.88 -4.00 -4.71
N ASN A 262 -6.62 -5.11 -4.77
CA ASN A 262 -7.93 -5.14 -5.42
C ASN A 262 -8.94 -4.30 -4.63
N ASN A 263 -9.71 -3.44 -5.27
CA ASN A 263 -10.71 -2.65 -4.56
C ASN A 263 -11.87 -3.55 -4.08
N PRO A 264 -12.12 -3.66 -2.76
CA PRO A 264 -13.23 -4.44 -2.23
C PRO A 264 -14.63 -3.99 -2.66
N ASP A 265 -14.83 -2.70 -2.98
CA ASP A 265 -16.15 -2.17 -3.38
C ASP A 265 -16.46 -2.42 -4.87
N VAL A 266 -15.44 -2.70 -5.69
CA VAL A 266 -15.60 -2.85 -7.14
C VAL A 266 -15.61 -4.32 -7.52
N LYS A 267 -16.78 -4.81 -7.93
CA LYS A 267 -16.90 -6.17 -8.49
C LYS A 267 -16.30 -6.20 -9.91
N PRO A 268 -15.27 -7.00 -10.17
CA PRO A 268 -14.72 -7.13 -11.51
C PRO A 268 -15.76 -7.75 -12.47
N SER A 269 -15.73 -7.36 -13.75
CA SER A 269 -16.61 -7.96 -14.76
C SER A 269 -16.26 -9.45 -14.95
N LYS A 270 -17.26 -10.31 -15.18
CA LYS A 270 -17.02 -11.77 -15.30
C LYS A 270 -16.10 -12.15 -16.47
N ILE A 271 -16.06 -11.34 -17.53
CA ILE A 271 -15.40 -11.66 -18.81
C ILE A 271 -13.99 -11.06 -18.90
N PHE A 272 -13.82 -9.77 -18.52
CA PHE A 272 -12.55 -9.04 -18.62
C PHE A 272 -12.06 -8.52 -17.26
N GLY A 273 -12.63 -9.01 -16.17
CA GLY A 273 -12.41 -8.44 -14.83
C GLY A 273 -11.02 -8.67 -14.26
N HIS A 274 -10.32 -9.71 -14.75
CA HIS A 274 -8.96 -10.04 -14.36
C HIS A 274 -7.91 -9.31 -15.21
N LEU A 275 -8.30 -8.74 -16.35
CA LEU A 275 -7.38 -8.07 -17.26
C LEU A 275 -7.22 -6.60 -16.85
N VAL A 276 -6.05 -6.27 -16.33
CA VAL A 276 -5.70 -4.92 -15.87
C VAL A 276 -4.48 -4.45 -16.67
N TRP A 277 -4.65 -3.37 -17.44
CA TRP A 277 -3.52 -2.71 -18.08
C TRP A 277 -2.79 -1.85 -17.05
N TRP A 278 -1.73 -2.38 -16.46
CA TRP A 278 -1.01 -1.77 -15.34
C TRP A 278 -0.35 -0.42 -15.63
N PRO A 279 0.13 -0.12 -16.86
CA PRO A 279 0.64 1.21 -17.17
C PRO A 279 -0.39 2.32 -16.92
N SER A 280 -1.70 2.06 -17.05
CA SER A 280 -2.71 3.05 -16.67
C SER A 280 -2.66 3.46 -15.20
N TYR A 281 -2.27 2.55 -14.30
CA TYR A 281 -2.13 2.85 -12.86
C TYR A 281 -0.84 3.60 -12.56
N PHE A 282 0.23 3.32 -13.30
CA PHE A 282 1.45 4.13 -13.27
C PHE A 282 1.17 5.57 -13.67
N PHE A 283 0.44 5.79 -14.78
CA PHE A 283 0.05 7.15 -15.18
C PHE A 283 -0.95 7.80 -14.23
N LYS A 284 -1.85 7.03 -13.60
CA LYS A 284 -2.72 7.56 -12.54
C LYS A 284 -1.91 8.01 -11.33
N GLU A 285 -0.87 7.29 -10.93
CA GLU A 285 0.03 7.69 -9.85
C GLU A 285 0.86 8.93 -10.24
N LEU A 286 1.43 8.93 -11.45
CA LEU A 286 2.19 10.05 -12.01
C LEU A 286 1.36 11.34 -12.10
N LEU A 287 0.10 11.22 -12.52
CA LEU A 287 -0.84 12.33 -12.64
C LEU A 287 -1.64 12.58 -11.35
N SER A 288 -1.26 11.93 -10.23
CA SER A 288 -1.88 12.11 -8.91
C SER A 288 -3.39 11.81 -8.86
N ASN A 289 -3.89 10.94 -9.75
CA ASN A 289 -5.29 10.55 -9.92
C ASN A 289 -5.63 9.23 -9.20
N ILE A 290 -5.34 9.17 -7.91
CA ILE A 290 -5.62 8.01 -7.05
C ILE A 290 -6.90 8.27 -6.25
N GLY A 291 -7.95 7.49 -6.52
CA GLY A 291 -9.24 7.60 -5.85
C GLY A 291 -9.89 6.24 -5.56
N THR A 292 -10.95 6.26 -4.75
CA THR A 292 -11.67 5.08 -4.24
C THR A 292 -12.53 4.36 -5.27
N THR A 293 -12.77 4.95 -6.45
CA THR A 293 -13.57 4.36 -7.54
C THR A 293 -12.75 3.47 -8.48
N ASN A 294 -11.43 3.49 -8.35
CA ASN A 294 -10.53 2.68 -9.18
C ASN A 294 -10.66 1.19 -8.86
N ARG A 295 -10.43 0.30 -9.84
CA ARG A 295 -10.45 -1.17 -9.61
C ARG A 295 -9.34 -1.65 -8.67
N LYS A 296 -8.25 -0.88 -8.58
CA LYS A 296 -7.15 -1.10 -7.64
C LYS A 296 -7.01 0.11 -6.73
N LEU A 297 -6.64 -0.15 -5.48
CA LEU A 297 -6.35 0.86 -4.47
C LEU A 297 -4.86 0.84 -4.17
N ASN A 298 -4.26 2.01 -3.96
CA ASN A 298 -2.86 2.15 -3.55
C ASN A 298 -2.82 2.21 -2.02
N ILE A 299 -2.12 1.26 -1.40
CA ILE A 299 -1.90 1.22 0.04
C ILE A 299 -0.41 1.33 0.38
N SER A 300 -0.10 1.89 1.54
CA SER A 300 1.24 2.23 2.00
C SER A 300 1.40 2.10 3.51
N ASP A 301 2.54 2.56 4.03
CA ASP A 301 2.88 2.55 5.44
C ASP A 301 1.75 3.08 6.33
N GLY A 302 1.43 2.36 7.40
CA GLY A 302 0.45 2.80 8.39
C GLY A 302 0.88 4.09 9.11
N GLY A 303 2.17 4.31 9.27
CA GLY A 303 2.74 5.52 9.87
C GLY A 303 2.45 6.81 9.10
N HIS A 304 2.04 6.74 7.83
CA HIS A 304 1.57 7.92 7.08
C HIS A 304 0.24 8.48 7.61
N ILE A 305 -0.48 7.73 8.44
CA ILE A 305 -1.71 8.19 9.09
C ILE A 305 -1.60 8.17 10.62
N GLU A 306 -1.19 7.05 11.21
CA GLU A 306 -1.14 6.80 12.65
C GLU A 306 -0.15 5.65 12.93
N ASN A 307 0.98 5.94 13.58
CA ASN A 307 2.14 5.05 13.67
C ASN A 307 2.12 4.07 14.86
N LEU A 308 1.32 4.32 15.91
CA LEU A 308 1.21 3.47 17.10
C LEU A 308 0.30 2.25 16.90
N ALA A 309 -0.42 2.20 15.78
CA ALA A 309 -1.37 1.14 15.41
C ALA A 309 -2.52 0.92 16.41
N VAL A 310 -2.77 1.88 17.31
CA VAL A 310 -3.78 1.81 18.37
C VAL A 310 -5.18 2.10 17.82
N TYR A 311 -5.28 2.87 16.73
CA TYR A 311 -6.55 3.37 16.24
C TYR A 311 -7.58 2.27 15.91
N GLU A 312 -7.15 1.15 15.32
CA GLU A 312 -8.04 0.03 14.99
C GLU A 312 -8.52 -0.75 16.23
N LEU A 313 -7.78 -0.68 17.36
CA LEU A 313 -8.22 -1.23 18.65
C LEU A 313 -9.25 -0.31 19.31
N LEU A 314 -9.04 1.01 19.25
CA LEU A 314 -10.02 2.01 19.70
C LEU A 314 -11.34 1.87 18.94
N ARG A 315 -11.29 1.69 17.62
CA ARG A 315 -12.47 1.47 16.78
C ARG A 315 -13.26 0.21 17.18
N ARG A 316 -12.58 -0.80 17.74
CA ARG A 316 -13.19 -2.04 18.26
C ARG A 316 -13.61 -1.95 19.72
N GLN A 317 -13.44 -0.79 20.35
CA GLN A 317 -13.77 -0.55 21.76
C GLN A 317 -13.09 -1.58 22.68
N CYS A 318 -11.83 -1.91 22.41
CA CYS A 318 -11.07 -2.80 23.27
C CYS A 318 -10.97 -2.22 24.69
N ARG A 319 -11.35 -3.03 25.69
CA ARG A 319 -11.39 -2.62 27.11
C ARG A 319 -10.01 -2.26 27.68
N LEU A 320 -8.97 -2.93 27.18
CA LEU A 320 -7.59 -2.72 27.56
C LEU A 320 -6.74 -2.67 26.30
N ILE A 321 -5.94 -1.63 26.18
CA ILE A 321 -4.97 -1.45 25.10
C ILE A 321 -3.60 -1.29 25.73
N ILE A 322 -2.65 -2.12 25.31
CA ILE A 322 -1.24 -1.99 25.67
C ILE A 322 -0.53 -1.52 24.40
N ALA A 323 -0.16 -0.24 24.39
CA ALA A 323 0.57 0.36 23.28
C ALA A 323 2.08 0.29 23.57
N VAL A 324 2.86 -0.16 22.59
CA VAL A 324 4.32 -0.14 22.64
C VAL A 324 4.79 0.78 21.52
N ASP A 325 5.31 1.94 21.90
CA ASP A 325 5.88 2.89 20.96
C ASP A 325 7.33 2.51 20.64
N ALA A 326 7.56 2.14 19.39
CA ALA A 326 8.89 1.84 18.83
C ALA A 326 9.31 2.86 17.76
N GLY A 327 8.63 4.01 17.69
CA GLY A 327 8.95 5.11 16.80
C GLY A 327 10.27 5.77 17.16
N ALA A 328 10.98 6.28 16.15
CA ALA A 328 12.21 7.04 16.35
C ALA A 328 11.88 8.47 16.80
N ASP A 329 11.98 8.73 18.11
CA ASP A 329 11.73 10.06 18.68
C ASP A 329 12.95 10.57 19.49
N PRO A 330 13.98 11.11 18.82
CA PRO A 330 15.19 11.58 19.48
C PRO A 330 14.96 12.78 20.40
N LYS A 331 13.83 13.48 20.26
CA LYS A 331 13.49 14.66 21.07
C LYS A 331 12.43 14.36 22.14
N SER A 332 11.90 13.13 22.19
CA SER A 332 10.78 12.77 23.07
C SER A 332 9.62 13.78 22.96
N SER A 333 9.26 14.14 21.72
CA SER A 333 8.17 15.05 21.40
C SER A 333 6.80 14.39 21.55
N PHE A 334 6.72 13.06 21.49
CA PHE A 334 5.46 12.29 21.52
C PHE A 334 4.50 12.65 20.39
N ALA A 335 5.01 13.07 19.22
CA ALA A 335 4.20 13.52 18.09
C ALA A 335 3.22 12.43 17.59
N ASP A 336 3.63 11.16 17.59
CA ASP A 336 2.76 10.04 17.19
C ASP A 336 1.58 9.86 18.15
N LEU A 337 1.82 9.99 19.46
CA LEU A 337 0.79 9.94 20.50
C LEU A 337 -0.17 11.13 20.40
N GLU A 338 0.36 12.34 20.15
CA GLU A 338 -0.46 13.53 19.93
C GLU A 338 -1.37 13.35 18.71
N ASN A 339 -0.82 12.90 17.58
CA ASN A 339 -1.58 12.62 16.37
C ASN A 339 -2.67 11.55 16.62
N LEU A 340 -2.36 10.48 17.35
CA LEU A 340 -3.34 9.48 17.77
C LEU A 340 -4.45 10.09 18.63
N ALA A 341 -4.11 10.89 19.64
CA ALA A 341 -5.08 11.51 20.54
C ALA A 341 -6.04 12.46 19.80
N ILE A 342 -5.50 13.30 18.90
CA ILE A 342 -6.31 14.20 18.05
C ILE A 342 -7.25 13.39 17.16
N ARG A 343 -6.77 12.31 16.52
CA ARG A 343 -7.59 11.47 15.63
C ARG A 343 -8.63 10.66 16.38
N ALA A 344 -8.28 10.07 17.52
CA ALA A 344 -9.22 9.37 18.39
C ALA A 344 -10.37 10.29 18.80
N ARG A 345 -10.05 11.53 19.18
CA ARG A 345 -11.04 12.55 19.56
C ARG A 345 -11.92 12.98 18.39
N ASN A 346 -11.32 13.29 17.24
CA ASN A 346 -12.02 13.88 16.10
C ASN A 346 -12.75 12.87 15.22
N GLU A 347 -12.33 11.60 15.19
CA GLU A 347 -12.88 10.59 14.30
C GLU A 347 -13.67 9.48 15.00
N LEU A 348 -13.29 9.14 16.24
CA LEU A 348 -13.95 8.08 17.02
C LEU A 348 -14.73 8.63 18.23
N GLY A 349 -14.57 9.92 18.54
CA GLY A 349 -15.13 10.51 19.74
C GLY A 349 -14.58 9.91 21.01
N ILE A 350 -13.30 9.55 21.02
CA ILE A 350 -12.62 8.99 22.18
C ILE A 350 -11.53 9.96 22.62
N GLU A 351 -11.61 10.42 23.87
CA GLU A 351 -10.56 11.18 24.53
C GLU A 351 -9.64 10.22 25.29
N ILE A 352 -8.34 10.32 25.05
CA ILE A 352 -7.31 9.62 25.81
C ILE A 352 -6.90 10.55 26.95
N ARG A 353 -7.32 10.23 28.18
CA ARG A 353 -7.07 11.06 29.36
C ARG A 353 -6.06 10.39 30.28
N PHE A 354 -4.87 10.98 30.39
CA PHE A 354 -3.88 10.51 31.36
C PHE A 354 -4.35 10.76 32.79
N ARG A 355 -4.13 9.75 33.66
CA ARG A 355 -4.45 9.86 35.08
C ARG A 355 -3.55 10.90 35.77
N PRO A 356 -3.92 11.38 36.98
CA PRO A 356 -3.02 12.19 37.79
C PRO A 356 -1.64 11.53 37.93
N ASP A 357 -0.58 12.34 37.80
CA ASP A 357 0.82 11.90 37.81
C ASP A 357 1.21 10.89 36.70
N GLN A 358 0.42 10.78 35.62
CA GLN A 358 0.70 9.92 34.47
C GLN A 358 0.93 10.70 33.16
N ASP A 359 1.23 12.01 33.21
CA ASP A 359 1.57 12.78 32.01
C ASP A 359 2.85 12.25 31.35
N PRO A 360 2.78 11.73 30.11
CA PRO A 360 3.94 11.20 29.38
C PRO A 360 5.15 12.14 29.36
N VAL A 361 4.92 13.45 29.28
CA VAL A 361 5.98 14.46 29.25
C VAL A 361 6.75 14.49 30.57
N ASP A 362 6.07 14.31 31.70
CA ASP A 362 6.70 14.37 33.01
C ASP A 362 7.33 13.04 33.44
N ILE A 363 6.73 11.92 33.01
CA ILE A 363 7.14 10.59 33.47
C ILE A 363 8.04 9.83 32.50
N ILE A 364 7.79 9.91 31.18
CA ILE A 364 8.51 9.13 30.16
C ILE A 364 9.67 9.94 29.55
N ARG A 365 9.52 11.26 29.38
CA ARG A 365 10.61 12.08 28.82
C ARG A 365 11.87 11.97 29.70
N PRO A 366 13.04 11.67 29.13
CA PRO A 366 14.28 11.68 29.88
C PRO A 366 14.55 13.05 30.50
N ARG A 367 14.89 13.09 31.79
CA ARG A 367 15.20 14.35 32.46
C ARG A 367 16.58 14.86 32.00
N PRO A 368 16.75 16.16 31.72
CA PRO A 368 18.04 16.71 31.32
C PRO A 368 19.17 16.46 32.31
N SER A 369 18.85 16.37 33.62
CA SER A 369 19.84 16.17 34.68
C SER A 369 20.33 14.73 34.82
N SER A 370 19.47 13.72 34.58
CA SER A 370 19.82 12.31 34.77
C SER A 370 19.98 11.55 33.46
N GLY A 371 19.41 12.03 32.35
CA GLY A 371 19.30 11.28 31.10
C GLY A 371 18.31 10.12 31.16
N TYR A 372 17.60 9.93 32.28
CA TYR A 372 16.66 8.83 32.48
C TYR A 372 15.23 9.33 32.66
N ALA A 373 14.28 8.54 32.15
CA ALA A 373 12.86 8.69 32.41
C ALA A 373 12.53 8.31 33.87
N ARG A 374 11.50 8.93 34.46
CA ARG A 374 11.01 8.55 35.81
C ARG A 374 10.29 7.20 35.78
N LYS A 375 9.53 6.94 34.71
CA LYS A 375 8.87 5.67 34.40
C LYS A 375 8.97 5.41 32.90
N ARG A 376 8.79 4.16 32.49
CA ARG A 376 8.84 3.76 31.06
C ARG A 376 7.45 3.55 30.44
N PHE A 377 6.40 3.91 31.15
CA PHE A 377 5.01 3.76 30.72
C PHE A 377 4.13 4.80 31.41
N ALA A 378 3.01 5.13 30.77
CA ALA A 378 1.95 6.01 31.27
C ALA A 378 0.62 5.24 31.23
N ILE A 379 -0.31 5.62 32.12
CA ILE A 379 -1.66 5.04 32.15
C ILE A 379 -2.67 6.13 31.82
N ALA A 380 -3.51 5.85 30.82
CA ALA A 380 -4.62 6.69 30.42
C ALA A 380 -5.94 5.91 30.47
N ASP A 381 -7.01 6.64 30.76
CA ASP A 381 -8.38 6.18 30.64
C ASP A 381 -8.93 6.62 29.28
N LEU A 382 -9.77 5.77 28.69
CA LEU A 382 -10.42 6.02 27.41
C LEU A 382 -11.85 6.49 27.66
N LEU A 383 -12.14 7.74 27.33
CA LEU A 383 -13.43 8.36 27.60
C LEU A 383 -14.17 8.61 26.28
N LYS A 384 -15.40 8.11 26.16
CA LYS A 384 -16.24 8.35 24.99
C LYS A 384 -16.88 9.72 25.11
N ILE A 385 -16.46 10.68 24.29
CA ILE A 385 -16.93 12.08 24.34
C ILE A 385 -18.01 12.41 23.31
N TRP A 386 -18.12 11.63 22.22
CA TRP A 386 -19.27 11.71 21.32
C TRP A 386 -19.50 10.41 20.57
N GLU A 387 -20.75 10.17 20.17
CA GLU A 387 -21.16 9.04 19.36
C GLU A 387 -22.18 9.45 18.30
N GLU A 388 -22.04 8.89 17.10
CA GLU A 388 -22.99 9.05 16.00
C GLU A 388 -23.74 7.73 15.79
N PHE A 389 -25.07 7.77 15.76
CA PHE A 389 -25.89 6.61 15.43
C PHE A 389 -27.06 6.96 14.51
N ASN A 390 -27.49 5.97 13.73
CA ASN A 390 -28.68 6.09 12.88
C ASN A 390 -29.92 6.02 13.76
N ILE A 391 -30.90 6.87 13.48
CA ILE A 391 -32.21 6.78 14.13
C ILE A 391 -33.08 5.77 13.37
N TYR A 392 -33.68 4.84 14.12
CA TYR A 392 -34.61 3.85 13.61
C TYR A 392 -36.02 4.15 14.14
N ASN A 393 -37.04 3.88 13.33
CA ASN A 393 -38.43 3.96 13.75
C ASN A 393 -38.82 2.76 14.64
N GLU A 394 -40.04 2.76 15.18
CA GLU A 394 -40.56 1.66 16.02
C GLU A 394 -40.59 0.30 15.31
N LYS A 395 -40.52 0.28 13.97
CA LYS A 395 -40.47 -0.94 13.14
C LYS A 395 -39.03 -1.40 12.85
N GLY A 396 -38.01 -0.71 13.39
CA GLY A 396 -36.59 -1.03 13.16
C GLY A 396 -36.04 -0.58 11.81
N GLU A 397 -36.77 0.26 11.07
CA GLU A 397 -36.33 0.81 9.79
C GLU A 397 -35.64 2.17 10.01
N PRO A 398 -34.55 2.48 9.29
CA PRO A 398 -33.88 3.77 9.44
C PRO A 398 -34.82 4.90 9.03
N VAL A 399 -34.91 5.94 9.85
CA VAL A 399 -35.67 7.15 9.51
C VAL A 399 -34.96 7.85 8.35
N THR A 400 -35.68 8.13 7.27
CA THR A 400 -35.12 8.76 6.08
C THR A 400 -35.93 9.96 5.59
N PHE A 401 -35.26 10.93 4.99
CA PHE A 401 -35.88 12.08 4.31
C PHE A 401 -35.42 12.17 2.87
N LYS A 402 -36.29 12.68 2.00
CA LYS A 402 -35.96 12.96 0.61
C LYS A 402 -35.41 14.38 0.51
N LYS A 403 -34.22 14.53 -0.08
CA LYS A 403 -33.60 15.81 -0.38
C LYS A 403 -33.33 15.91 -1.87
N THR A 404 -33.75 17.02 -2.47
CA THR A 404 -33.39 17.34 -3.86
C THR A 404 -31.99 17.94 -3.87
N VAL A 405 -31.03 17.23 -4.47
CA VAL A 405 -29.65 17.68 -4.62
C VAL A 405 -29.43 18.13 -6.06
N LYS A 406 -29.03 19.40 -6.24
CA LYS A 406 -28.64 19.94 -7.55
C LYS A 406 -27.20 19.56 -7.86
N THR A 407 -27.01 18.74 -8.89
CA THR A 407 -25.67 18.40 -9.41
C THR A 407 -25.54 18.94 -10.84
N GLY A 408 -25.01 20.15 -10.98
CA GLY A 408 -24.99 20.86 -12.26
C GLY A 408 -26.40 21.27 -12.72
N LYS A 409 -26.79 20.90 -13.95
CA LYS A 409 -28.13 21.18 -14.51
C LYS A 409 -29.19 20.11 -14.19
N LYS A 410 -28.84 19.03 -13.49
CA LYS A 410 -29.77 17.95 -13.13
C LYS A 410 -30.12 18.01 -11.64
N GLU A 411 -31.40 17.92 -11.34
CA GLU A 411 -31.93 17.73 -9.99
C GLU A 411 -32.10 16.23 -9.75
N GLU A 412 -31.49 15.71 -8.68
CA GLU A 412 -31.61 14.31 -8.28
C GLU A 412 -32.16 14.25 -6.85
N VAL A 413 -33.24 13.49 -6.64
CA VAL A 413 -33.83 13.29 -5.31
C VAL A 413 -33.07 12.16 -4.62
N LYS A 414 -32.28 12.49 -3.60
CA LYS A 414 -31.56 11.52 -2.77
C LYS A 414 -32.32 11.25 -1.47
N THR A 415 -32.35 10.00 -1.05
CA THR A 415 -32.87 9.60 0.25
C THR A 415 -31.72 9.61 1.26
N ILE A 416 -31.86 10.37 2.34
CA ILE A 416 -30.83 10.57 3.36
C ILE A 416 -31.35 10.01 4.68
N LYS A 417 -30.49 9.32 5.43
CA LYS A 417 -30.81 8.78 6.75
C LYS A 417 -30.65 9.85 7.83
N LEU A 418 -31.52 9.85 8.83
CA LEU A 418 -31.36 10.69 10.01
C LEU A 418 -30.25 10.13 10.91
N GLU A 419 -29.32 11.00 11.29
CA GLU A 419 -28.22 10.66 12.20
C GLU A 419 -28.34 11.53 13.46
N ALA A 420 -28.14 10.93 14.63
CA ALA A 420 -28.03 11.65 15.89
C ALA A 420 -26.58 11.66 16.34
N LEU A 421 -26.13 12.81 16.85
CA LEU A 421 -24.86 12.95 17.56
C LEU A 421 -25.15 13.14 19.04
N VAL A 422 -24.65 12.23 19.88
CA VAL A 422 -24.64 12.44 21.33
C VAL A 422 -23.26 12.91 21.72
N ASN A 423 -23.20 14.03 22.44
CA ASN A 423 -21.99 14.53 23.09
C ASN A 423 -22.05 14.18 24.58
N TYR A 424 -20.99 13.59 25.11
CA TYR A 424 -20.84 13.21 26.51
C TYR A 424 -19.90 14.19 27.22
N PHE A 425 -20.30 14.64 28.40
CA PHE A 425 -19.54 15.52 29.28
C PHE A 425 -19.24 14.79 30.59
N TYR A 426 -17.96 14.73 30.93
CA TYR A 426 -17.49 14.10 32.16
C TYR A 426 -17.09 15.19 33.15
N HIS A 427 -17.62 15.13 34.38
CA HIS A 427 -17.25 16.09 35.40
C HIS A 427 -15.78 15.91 35.83
N PRO A 428 -14.94 16.97 35.85
CA PRO A 428 -13.52 16.85 36.15
C PRO A 428 -13.19 16.23 37.52
N SER A 429 -14.07 16.41 38.51
CA SER A 429 -13.91 15.86 39.88
C SER A 429 -14.82 14.66 40.20
N GLN A 430 -15.73 14.29 39.29
CA GLN A 430 -16.65 13.16 39.45
C GLN A 430 -16.73 12.41 38.11
N PRO A 431 -15.72 11.58 37.78
CA PRO A 431 -15.62 10.93 36.47
C PRO A 431 -16.79 9.98 36.15
N ASP A 432 -17.53 9.53 37.18
CA ASP A 432 -18.71 8.67 37.03
C ASP A 432 -20.00 9.46 36.73
N LEU A 433 -19.99 10.79 36.85
CA LEU A 433 -21.15 11.64 36.57
C LEU A 433 -21.14 12.04 35.09
N LEU A 434 -21.92 11.29 34.30
CA LEU A 434 -22.05 11.44 32.86
C LEU A 434 -23.24 12.34 32.51
N LYS A 435 -22.98 13.57 32.10
CA LYS A 435 -23.98 14.39 31.41
C LYS A 435 -23.89 14.16 29.91
N TYR A 436 -25.02 14.19 29.21
CA TYR A 436 -25.00 14.09 27.75
C TYR A 436 -25.96 15.07 27.09
N ARG A 437 -25.58 15.47 25.87
CA ARG A 437 -26.34 16.35 24.98
C ARG A 437 -26.61 15.65 23.66
N LEU A 438 -27.87 15.58 23.25
CA LEU A 438 -28.30 14.91 22.02
C LEU A 438 -28.53 15.93 20.89
N ASP A 439 -27.56 16.14 20.01
CA ASP A 439 -27.71 16.98 18.83
C ASP A 439 -28.22 16.17 17.62
N LEU A 440 -29.46 16.42 17.19
CA LEU A 440 -29.97 15.87 15.93
C LEU A 440 -29.25 16.56 14.76
N LYS A 441 -28.67 15.76 13.85
CA LYS A 441 -28.04 16.28 12.63
C LYS A 441 -28.76 15.78 11.39
N ALA A 442 -29.13 16.72 10.54
CA ALA A 442 -29.51 16.47 9.15
C ALA A 442 -28.53 17.23 8.23
N GLU A 443 -28.40 16.81 6.97
CA GLU A 443 -27.65 17.62 6.01
C GLU A 443 -28.22 19.06 5.94
N ARG A 444 -27.36 20.08 5.79
CA ARG A 444 -27.74 21.51 5.68
C ARG A 444 -29.05 21.70 4.88
N GLY A 445 -30.01 22.42 5.47
CA GLY A 445 -31.29 22.80 4.87
C GLY A 445 -32.52 22.00 5.33
N VAL A 446 -32.42 21.25 6.43
CA VAL A 446 -33.55 20.57 7.07
C VAL A 446 -33.69 21.12 8.49
N ASP A 447 -34.83 21.74 8.79
CA ASP A 447 -35.17 22.16 10.15
C ASP A 447 -35.50 20.92 10.97
N LEU A 448 -34.77 20.75 12.07
CA LEU A 448 -35.01 19.69 13.04
C LEU A 448 -35.68 20.31 14.27
N PRO A 449 -36.62 19.60 14.94
CA PRO A 449 -37.19 20.07 16.19
C PRO A 449 -36.09 20.26 17.26
N GLU A 450 -36.19 21.32 18.06
CA GLU A 450 -35.33 21.51 19.23
C GLU A 450 -35.55 20.34 20.20
N ALA A 451 -34.57 19.45 20.30
CA ALA A 451 -34.56 18.40 21.31
C ALA A 451 -33.93 18.98 22.58
N ASP A 452 -34.56 18.79 23.73
CA ASP A 452 -34.01 19.25 25.01
C ASP A 452 -32.70 18.50 25.32
N TYR A 453 -31.64 19.29 25.53
CA TYR A 453 -30.24 18.91 25.34
C TYR A 453 -29.51 18.54 26.64
N ASP A 454 -30.20 18.48 27.78
CA ASP A 454 -29.63 18.05 29.06
C ASP A 454 -30.49 16.95 29.67
N ARG A 455 -30.00 15.71 29.67
CA ARG A 455 -30.60 14.63 30.50
C ARG A 455 -29.57 14.06 31.47
N TYR A 456 -29.86 14.33 32.74
CA TYR A 456 -29.20 13.91 34.00
C TYR A 456 -27.74 14.33 34.17
#